data_AF-A0A7Y2P9R0-F1
#
_entry.id   AF-A0A7Y2P9R0-F1
#
_cell.length_a   1.000
_cell.length_b   1.000
_cell.length_c   1.000
_cell.angle_alpha   90.00
_cell.angle_beta   90.00
_cell.angle_gamma   90.00
#
_symmetry.space_group_name_H-M   'P 1'
#
loop_
_entity.id
_entity.type
_entity.pdbx_description
1 polymer ?
#
loop_
_entity_poly.entity_id
_entity_poly.type
_entity_poly.pdbx_seq_one_letter_code
_entity_poly.pdbx_strand_id
1 'polypeptide(L)'
;MSGARRNAGIDHHPVDRARNCDGAAQGLTADTLSGTILADQRGGDTVKVRTIDQLDLSGKRALIRVDFNVPLDKAGNITDDTRIKAVLPTIRLSLEMGAKTILLSHMGRPKGKVVPGMSLSPVAKRLSSLLGKDVSFVPDCVGETVTKAVASMQSGDVLLLENVRFHPGEEKNDETFGKQLAALCDVYVNDAFATAHREHSSNVAVTRFVGEKGAGLLMRNEIA
;
A
#
# COMPACT_ATOMS: atom_id res chain seq x y z
N MET A 1 54.10 -15.53 -60.69
CA MET A 1 54.13 -16.72 -59.81
C MET A 1 52.70 -17.09 -59.46
N SER A 2 52.34 -18.37 -59.64
CA SER A 2 51.28 -19.19 -59.00
C SER A 2 49.96 -18.50 -58.59
N GLY A 3 48.76 -18.92 -58.97
CA GLY A 3 48.19 -20.27 -59.16
C GLY A 3 46.80 -20.22 -58.51
N ALA A 4 45.72 -20.42 -59.27
CA ALA A 4 44.90 -21.63 -59.33
C ALA A 4 44.02 -21.96 -58.09
N ARG A 5 42.81 -22.47 -58.40
CA ARG A 5 41.88 -23.31 -57.58
C ARG A 5 40.87 -22.55 -56.70
N ARG A 6 39.67 -23.04 -56.38
CA ARG A 6 38.66 -24.00 -56.91
C ARG A 6 37.58 -24.03 -55.81
N ASN A 7 36.31 -24.00 -56.21
CA ASN A 7 35.18 -24.81 -55.73
C ASN A 7 34.86 -25.07 -54.23
N ALA A 8 33.54 -24.97 -53.96
CA ALA A 8 32.67 -25.87 -53.20
C ALA A 8 32.72 -25.91 -51.66
N GLY A 9 31.54 -25.83 -51.05
CA GLY A 9 31.29 -26.16 -49.65
C GLY A 9 29.96 -25.60 -49.15
N ILE A 10 28.86 -26.32 -49.40
CA ILE A 10 27.59 -26.20 -48.66
C ILE A 10 27.86 -26.76 -47.27
N ASP A 11 27.39 -26.10 -46.20
CA ASP A 11 26.95 -26.77 -44.98
C ASP A 11 25.95 -25.92 -44.20
N HIS A 12 24.78 -26.52 -43.94
CA HIS A 12 23.79 -26.08 -42.98
C HIS A 12 24.28 -26.37 -41.56
N HIS A 13 24.22 -25.39 -40.65
CA HIS A 13 23.66 -25.59 -39.30
C HIS A 13 23.45 -24.23 -38.59
N PRO A 14 22.32 -24.06 -37.85
CA PRO A 14 22.00 -22.84 -37.11
C PRO A 14 22.34 -23.00 -35.62
N VAL A 15 23.00 -22.03 -34.97
CA VAL A 15 22.87 -21.85 -33.52
C VAL A 15 23.37 -20.48 -33.04
N ASP A 16 22.48 -19.79 -32.33
CA ASP A 16 22.68 -18.97 -31.14
C ASP A 16 23.72 -17.84 -31.08
N ARG A 17 23.19 -16.62 -30.88
CA ARG A 17 23.43 -15.80 -29.68
C ARG A 17 22.50 -14.58 -29.64
N ALA A 18 21.20 -14.82 -29.45
CA ALA A 18 20.34 -13.81 -28.85
C ALA A 18 20.66 -13.78 -27.35
N ARG A 19 21.24 -12.68 -26.89
CA ARG A 19 21.45 -12.46 -25.46
C ARG A 19 20.09 -12.18 -24.81
N ASN A 20 19.72 -13.17 -24.00
CA ASN A 20 18.65 -13.22 -23.03
C ASN A 20 18.51 -11.90 -22.24
N CYS A 21 17.33 -11.28 -22.34
CA CYS A 21 16.86 -10.23 -21.43
C CYS A 21 15.42 -10.55 -20.99
N ASP A 22 15.13 -11.82 -20.70
CA ASP A 22 13.95 -12.21 -19.92
C ASP A 22 14.30 -12.10 -18.43
N GLY A 23 14.04 -10.92 -17.87
CA GLY A 23 14.02 -10.67 -16.44
C GLY A 23 12.65 -11.03 -15.87
N ALA A 24 12.46 -12.32 -15.62
CA ALA A 24 11.36 -12.99 -14.96
C ALA A 24 10.46 -12.14 -14.02
N ALA A 25 9.22 -11.93 -14.44
CA ALA A 25 8.07 -11.94 -13.53
C ALA A 25 7.71 -13.42 -13.28
N GLN A 26 8.16 -13.98 -12.16
CA GLN A 26 7.73 -15.26 -11.60
C GLN A 26 7.09 -14.92 -10.24
N GLY A 27 5.91 -15.36 -9.81
CA GLY A 27 4.89 -16.24 -10.33
C GLY A 27 4.03 -16.56 -9.10
N LEU A 28 2.94 -15.82 -8.90
CA LEU A 28 2.04 -15.96 -7.73
C LEU A 28 0.77 -16.64 -8.23
N THR A 29 0.37 -17.76 -7.63
CA THR A 29 -0.85 -18.50 -8.02
C THR A 29 -1.91 -18.34 -6.93
N ALA A 30 -3.10 -17.90 -7.33
CA ALA A 30 -4.25 -17.75 -6.45
C ALA A 30 -4.97 -19.10 -6.25
N ASP A 31 -5.16 -19.53 -5.01
CA ASP A 31 -6.12 -20.59 -4.67
C ASP A 31 -7.47 -19.95 -4.30
N THR A 32 -8.38 -19.95 -5.27
CA THR A 32 -9.59 -19.10 -5.33
C THR A 32 -10.64 -19.44 -4.25
N LEU A 33 -10.44 -20.52 -3.47
CA LEU A 33 -11.43 -21.03 -2.52
C LEU A 33 -11.22 -20.59 -1.06
N SER A 34 -10.06 -20.00 -0.72
CA SER A 34 -9.75 -19.64 0.69
C SER A 34 -9.55 -18.13 0.94
N GLY A 35 -9.74 -17.25 -0.05
CA GLY A 35 -9.53 -15.79 0.13
C GLY A 35 -8.10 -15.42 0.55
N THR A 36 -7.16 -16.34 0.37
CA THR A 36 -5.78 -16.30 0.84
C THR A 36 -4.88 -16.00 -0.35
N ILE A 37 -3.93 -15.06 -0.20
CA ILE A 37 -2.92 -14.80 -1.22
C ILE A 37 -1.65 -15.57 -0.86
N LEU A 38 -1.11 -16.33 -1.81
CA LEU A 38 0.17 -17.04 -1.68
C LEU A 38 1.28 -16.13 -2.20
N ALA A 39 2.19 -15.68 -1.33
CA ALA A 39 3.37 -14.90 -1.72
C ALA A 39 4.61 -15.80 -1.80
N ASP A 40 5.25 -15.89 -2.98
CA ASP A 40 6.48 -16.65 -3.19
C ASP A 40 7.71 -15.90 -2.65
N GLN A 41 8.57 -16.62 -1.94
CA GLN A 41 9.87 -16.16 -1.46
C GLN A 41 10.95 -16.95 -2.17
N ARG A 42 12.10 -16.31 -2.44
CA ARG A 42 13.32 -17.02 -2.90
C ARG A 42 13.74 -18.03 -1.83
N GLY A 43 13.25 -19.27 -1.94
CA GLY A 43 13.44 -20.32 -0.93
C GLY A 43 12.36 -21.41 -0.88
N GLY A 44 11.24 -21.28 -1.59
CA GLY A 44 10.23 -22.36 -1.70
C GLY A 44 9.20 -22.43 -0.57
N ASP A 45 9.21 -21.48 0.37
CA ASP A 45 8.18 -21.35 1.40
C ASP A 45 7.10 -20.36 0.95
N THR A 46 5.88 -20.86 0.74
CA THR A 46 4.72 -20.05 0.37
C THR A 46 4.17 -19.31 1.59
N VAL A 47 4.19 -17.97 1.58
CA VAL A 47 3.61 -17.18 2.67
C VAL A 47 2.12 -16.98 2.45
N LYS A 48 1.33 -17.48 3.40
CA LYS A 48 -0.12 -17.27 3.47
C LYS A 48 -0.43 -15.83 3.92
N VAL A 49 -0.74 -14.93 2.99
CA VAL A 49 -1.16 -13.56 3.34
C VAL A 49 -2.66 -13.54 3.60
N ARG A 50 -3.02 -13.18 4.83
CA ARG A 50 -4.42 -13.00 5.23
C ARG A 50 -4.99 -11.72 4.62
N THR A 51 -6.27 -11.75 4.30
CA THR A 51 -7.03 -10.62 3.77
C THR A 51 -7.91 -10.01 4.85
N ILE A 52 -8.34 -8.76 4.66
CA ILE A 52 -9.09 -8.00 5.67
C ILE A 52 -10.34 -8.73 6.19
N ASP A 53 -11.03 -9.50 5.33
CA ASP A 53 -12.20 -10.33 5.65
C ASP A 53 -11.88 -11.54 6.54
N GLN A 54 -10.59 -11.83 6.76
CA GLN A 54 -10.09 -12.89 7.63
C GLN A 54 -9.50 -12.37 8.96
N LEU A 55 -9.54 -11.05 9.18
CA LEU A 55 -9.02 -10.41 10.39
C LEU A 55 -10.17 -10.15 11.37
N ASP A 56 -9.89 -10.27 12.67
CA ASP A 56 -10.85 -9.85 13.70
C ASP A 56 -10.74 -8.32 13.90
N LEU A 57 -11.74 -7.58 13.43
CA LEU A 57 -11.78 -6.11 13.46
C LEU A 57 -12.79 -5.52 14.44
N SER A 58 -13.66 -6.33 15.04
CA SER A 58 -14.79 -5.82 15.84
C SER A 58 -14.30 -5.07 17.07
N GLY A 59 -14.67 -3.79 17.19
CA GLY A 59 -14.23 -2.93 18.29
C GLY A 59 -12.76 -2.50 18.23
N LYS A 60 -11.97 -3.02 17.27
CA LYS A 60 -10.52 -2.80 17.17
C LYS A 60 -10.18 -1.56 16.36
N ARG A 61 -9.01 -0.99 16.65
CA ARG A 61 -8.39 0.07 15.86
C ARG A 61 -7.70 -0.56 14.65
N ALA A 62 -8.24 -0.33 13.46
CA ALA A 62 -7.68 -0.85 12.21
C ALA A 62 -6.91 0.26 11.48
N LEU A 63 -5.58 0.14 11.42
CA LEU A 63 -4.74 1.04 10.63
C LEU A 63 -4.65 0.54 9.20
N ILE A 64 -5.21 1.29 8.25
CA ILE A 64 -5.28 0.91 6.85
C ILE A 64 -4.37 1.85 6.04
N ARG A 65 -3.30 1.27 5.50
CA ARG A 65 -2.41 1.92 4.52
C ARG A 65 -3.10 1.92 3.16
N VAL A 66 -3.40 3.11 2.64
CA VAL A 66 -4.06 3.30 1.35
C VAL A 66 -3.25 4.23 0.45
N ASP A 67 -3.57 4.23 -0.85
CA ASP A 67 -2.99 5.14 -1.83
C ASP A 67 -3.98 6.25 -2.20
N PHE A 68 -3.78 7.43 -1.63
CA PHE A 68 -4.54 8.65 -1.92
C PHE A 68 -3.69 9.70 -2.62
N ASN A 69 -2.65 9.28 -3.35
CA ASN A 69 -1.83 10.19 -4.13
C ASN A 69 -2.57 10.60 -5.41
N VAL A 70 -3.55 11.50 -5.24
CA VAL A 70 -4.43 12.02 -6.29
C VAL A 70 -3.93 13.36 -6.85
N PRO A 71 -4.18 13.66 -8.13
CA PRO A 71 -3.86 14.97 -8.68
C PRO A 71 -4.75 16.07 -8.08
N LEU A 72 -4.12 17.20 -7.76
CA LEU A 72 -4.79 18.42 -7.29
C LEU A 72 -4.61 19.54 -8.32
N ASP A 73 -5.66 20.35 -8.51
CA ASP A 73 -5.55 21.60 -9.28
C ASP A 73 -4.85 22.71 -8.47
N LYS A 74 -4.68 23.89 -9.08
CA LYS A 74 -4.04 25.04 -8.43
C LYS A 74 -4.80 25.57 -7.21
N ALA A 75 -6.09 25.28 -7.09
CA ALA A 75 -6.93 25.65 -5.96
C ALA A 75 -6.97 24.56 -4.87
N GLY A 76 -6.28 23.43 -5.08
CA GLY A 76 -6.25 22.30 -4.15
C GLY A 76 -7.43 21.35 -4.27
N ASN A 77 -8.22 21.43 -5.34
CA ASN A 77 -9.32 20.51 -5.59
C ASN A 77 -8.81 19.23 -6.26
N ILE A 78 -9.40 18.10 -5.88
CA ILE A 78 -9.11 16.79 -6.48
C ILE A 78 -9.69 16.76 -7.89
N THR A 79 -8.84 16.53 -8.89
CA THR A 79 -9.26 16.46 -10.31
C THR A 79 -9.55 15.04 -10.78
N ASP A 80 -9.00 14.03 -10.09
CA ASP A 80 -9.27 12.61 -10.30
C ASP A 80 -9.27 11.87 -8.96
N ASP A 81 -10.40 11.26 -8.61
CA ASP A 81 -10.61 10.55 -7.36
C ASP A 81 -10.61 9.01 -7.51
N THR A 82 -10.16 8.49 -8.65
CA THR A 82 -10.13 7.05 -8.96
C THR A 82 -9.41 6.25 -7.86
N ARG A 83 -8.27 6.75 -7.37
CA ARG A 83 -7.51 6.11 -6.29
C ARG A 83 -8.28 6.08 -4.96
N ILE A 84 -9.06 7.12 -4.67
CA ILE A 84 -9.89 7.17 -3.47
C ILE A 84 -11.00 6.14 -3.57
N LYS A 85 -11.67 6.06 -4.74
CA LYS A 85 -12.74 5.10 -5.01
C LYS A 85 -12.25 3.65 -4.95
N ALA A 86 -11.04 3.38 -5.42
CA ALA A 86 -10.47 2.03 -5.48
C ALA A 86 -10.37 1.33 -4.12
N VAL A 87 -10.12 2.09 -3.04
CA VAL A 87 -9.99 1.53 -1.68
C VAL A 87 -11.29 1.62 -0.85
N LEU A 88 -12.35 2.24 -1.38
CA LEU A 88 -13.64 2.31 -0.67
C LEU A 88 -14.19 0.94 -0.24
N PRO A 89 -14.08 -0.14 -1.03
CA PRO A 89 -14.54 -1.47 -0.59
C PRO A 89 -13.87 -1.92 0.71
N THR A 90 -12.55 -1.75 0.85
CA THR A 90 -11.80 -2.10 2.07
C THR A 90 -12.24 -1.25 3.26
N ILE A 91 -12.45 0.06 3.05
CA ILE A 91 -12.90 0.97 4.10
C ILE A 91 -14.32 0.60 4.56
N ARG A 92 -15.24 0.34 3.63
CA ARG A 92 -16.62 -0.07 3.94
C ARG A 92 -16.66 -1.37 4.71
N LEU A 93 -15.90 -2.37 4.28
CA LEU A 93 -15.80 -3.65 4.99
C LEU A 93 -15.24 -3.47 6.41
N SER A 94 -14.20 -2.67 6.59
CA SER A 94 -13.68 -2.35 7.92
C SER A 94 -14.76 -1.75 8.84
N LEU A 95 -15.61 -0.87 8.30
CA LEU A 95 -16.71 -0.25 9.05
C LEU A 95 -17.84 -1.23 9.34
N GLU A 96 -18.23 -2.05 8.37
CA GLU A 96 -19.24 -3.10 8.51
C GLU A 96 -18.84 -4.13 9.57
N MET A 97 -17.54 -4.43 9.68
CA MET A 97 -16.99 -5.31 10.71
C MET A 97 -16.82 -4.63 12.08
N GLY A 98 -17.28 -3.39 12.25
CA GLY A 98 -17.32 -2.69 13.54
C GLY A 98 -15.97 -2.12 13.99
N ALA A 99 -15.02 -1.91 13.08
CA ALA A 99 -13.71 -1.36 13.40
C ALA A 99 -13.77 0.15 13.67
N LYS A 100 -12.72 0.65 14.33
CA LYS A 100 -12.35 2.07 14.37
C LYS A 100 -11.31 2.27 13.27
N THR A 101 -11.73 2.80 12.12
CA THR A 101 -10.90 2.82 10.89
C THR A 101 -9.96 4.02 10.88
N ILE A 102 -8.66 3.77 10.95
CA ILE A 102 -7.60 4.80 10.88
C ILE A 102 -6.92 4.67 9.52
N LEU A 103 -7.01 5.70 8.69
CA LEU A 103 -6.44 5.76 7.36
C LEU A 103 -5.13 6.53 7.40
N LEU A 104 -4.12 6.00 6.71
CA LEU A 104 -2.90 6.73 6.43
C LEU A 104 -2.54 6.64 4.95
N SER A 105 -2.05 7.76 4.41
CA SER A 105 -1.62 7.81 3.04
C SER A 105 -0.46 8.78 2.82
N HIS A 106 0.02 8.84 1.59
CA HIS A 106 0.99 9.82 1.16
C HIS A 106 0.41 10.69 0.04
N MET A 107 0.90 11.92 -0.06
CA MET A 107 0.61 12.83 -1.18
C MET A 107 1.91 13.42 -1.70
N GLY A 108 2.17 13.30 -2.99
CA GLY A 108 3.36 13.87 -3.63
C GLY A 108 4.68 13.38 -3.01
N ARG A 109 5.69 14.25 -3.04
CA ARG A 109 7.05 13.99 -2.53
C ARG A 109 7.56 15.20 -1.72
N PRO A 110 7.07 15.39 -0.49
CA PRO A 110 7.42 16.55 0.33
C PRO A 110 8.80 16.46 1.01
N LYS A 111 9.52 15.34 0.85
CA LYS A 111 10.90 15.13 1.36
C LYS A 111 11.05 15.34 2.87
N GLY A 112 10.11 14.82 3.67
CA GLY A 112 10.17 14.89 5.13
C GLY A 112 9.92 16.29 5.70
N LYS A 113 9.19 17.15 4.97
CA LYS A 113 8.83 18.50 5.39
C LYS A 113 7.34 18.71 5.21
N VAL A 114 6.73 19.55 6.05
CA VAL A 114 5.33 19.95 5.88
C VAL A 114 5.23 20.87 4.65
N VAL A 115 4.41 20.46 3.68
CA VAL A 115 4.12 21.24 2.47
C VAL A 115 2.61 21.35 2.36
N PRO A 116 1.99 22.53 2.61
CA PRO A 116 0.53 22.67 2.67
C PRO A 116 -0.20 22.16 1.42
N GLY A 117 0.37 22.37 0.22
CA GLY A 117 -0.18 21.86 -1.04
C GLY A 117 -0.11 20.34 -1.23
N MET A 118 0.48 19.61 -0.28
CA MET A 118 0.53 18.15 -0.25
C MET A 118 -0.14 17.59 1.02
N SER A 119 -1.05 18.35 1.65
CA SER A 119 -1.89 17.85 2.74
C SER A 119 -2.95 16.88 2.24
N LEU A 120 -3.36 15.94 3.09
CA LEU A 120 -4.49 15.03 2.86
C LEU A 120 -5.85 15.60 3.26
N SER A 121 -5.91 16.84 3.79
CA SER A 121 -7.18 17.47 4.17
C SER A 121 -8.25 17.50 3.05
N PRO A 122 -7.93 17.78 1.76
CA PRO A 122 -8.91 17.69 0.67
C PRO A 122 -9.45 16.27 0.47
N VAL A 123 -8.62 15.25 0.71
CA VAL A 123 -9.00 13.84 0.61
C VAL A 123 -10.01 13.47 1.69
N ALA A 124 -9.85 13.94 2.93
CA ALA A 124 -10.82 13.71 4.01
C ALA A 124 -12.23 14.21 3.63
N LYS A 125 -12.31 15.40 3.03
CA LYS A 125 -13.59 15.97 2.56
C LYS A 125 -14.22 15.12 1.46
N ARG A 126 -13.41 14.66 0.50
CA ARG A 126 -13.89 13.80 -0.59
C ARG A 126 -14.33 12.43 -0.08
N LEU A 127 -13.58 11.82 0.83
CA LEU A 127 -13.95 10.57 1.47
C LEU A 127 -15.27 10.70 2.23
N SER A 128 -15.47 11.79 2.98
CA SER A 128 -16.73 12.03 3.69
C SER A 128 -17.93 12.02 2.74
N SER A 129 -17.78 12.70 1.58
CA SER A 129 -18.80 12.73 0.53
C SER A 129 -19.08 11.34 -0.07
N LEU A 130 -18.04 10.55 -0.31
CA LEU A 130 -18.14 9.22 -0.93
C LEU A 130 -18.67 8.14 0.02
N LEU A 131 -18.41 8.30 1.32
CA LEU A 131 -18.90 7.39 2.36
C LEU A 131 -20.28 7.78 2.89
N GLY A 132 -20.72 9.03 2.67
CA GLY A 132 -21.98 9.55 3.20
C GLY A 132 -21.96 9.73 4.72
N LYS A 133 -20.78 10.00 5.28
CA LYS A 133 -20.55 10.13 6.73
C LYS A 133 -19.30 10.97 7.00
N ASP A 134 -19.17 11.45 8.22
CA ASP A 134 -18.02 12.25 8.62
C ASP A 134 -16.72 11.42 8.66
N VAL A 135 -15.66 11.99 8.07
CA VAL A 135 -14.28 11.50 8.19
C VAL A 135 -13.49 12.56 8.93
N SER A 136 -13.07 12.23 10.15
CA SER A 136 -12.23 13.12 10.95
C SER A 136 -10.84 13.21 10.33
N PHE A 137 -10.21 14.39 10.40
CA PHE A 137 -8.86 14.61 9.90
C PHE A 137 -7.96 15.11 11.02
N VAL A 138 -6.77 14.53 11.16
CA VAL A 138 -5.76 14.96 12.15
C VAL A 138 -4.55 15.50 11.41
N PRO A 139 -4.05 16.71 11.75
CA PRO A 139 -2.95 17.36 11.04
C PRO A 139 -1.56 16.78 11.39
N ASP A 140 -1.48 15.51 11.77
CA ASP A 140 -0.24 14.77 12.00
C ASP A 140 -0.49 13.25 11.86
N CYS A 141 0.58 12.46 11.87
CA CYS A 141 0.54 10.99 11.85
C CYS A 141 0.88 10.36 13.20
N VAL A 142 1.56 11.09 14.08
CA VAL A 142 1.99 10.62 15.40
C VAL A 142 1.86 11.75 16.45
N GLY A 143 2.17 11.45 17.71
CA GLY A 143 2.14 12.44 18.79
C GLY A 143 0.80 12.56 19.52
N GLU A 144 0.75 13.44 20.52
CA GLU A 144 -0.35 13.50 21.50
C GLU A 144 -1.70 13.83 20.86
N THR A 145 -1.74 14.71 19.87
CA THR A 145 -2.97 15.05 19.14
C THR A 145 -3.57 13.82 18.45
N VAL A 146 -2.72 12.99 17.83
CA VAL A 146 -3.14 11.78 17.13
C VAL A 146 -3.58 10.71 18.12
N THR A 147 -2.83 10.50 19.21
CA THR A 147 -3.20 9.48 20.21
C THR A 147 -4.52 9.83 20.90
N LYS A 148 -4.76 11.11 21.20
CA LYS A 148 -6.06 11.57 21.74
C LYS A 148 -7.21 11.37 20.75
N ALA A 149 -7.00 11.73 19.48
CA ALA A 149 -8.02 11.54 18.45
C ALA A 149 -8.39 10.05 18.29
N VAL A 150 -7.39 9.18 18.19
CA VAL A 150 -7.58 7.72 18.10
C VAL A 150 -8.27 7.16 19.35
N ALA A 151 -7.90 7.62 20.55
CA ALA A 151 -8.52 7.18 21.80
C ALA A 151 -10.01 7.56 21.89
N SER A 152 -10.40 8.68 21.28
CA SER A 152 -11.80 9.14 21.27
C SER A 152 -12.71 8.40 20.28
N MET A 153 -12.14 7.65 19.34
CA MET A 153 -12.89 6.96 18.29
C MET A 153 -13.85 5.91 18.86
N GLN A 154 -15.04 5.87 18.28
CA GLN A 154 -16.05 4.83 18.44
C GLN A 154 -15.98 3.83 17.28
N SER A 155 -16.54 2.64 17.49
CA SER A 155 -16.73 1.68 16.40
C SER A 155 -17.54 2.29 15.28
N GLY A 156 -17.07 2.11 14.06
CA GLY A 156 -17.64 2.76 12.90
C GLY A 156 -17.12 4.18 12.68
N ASP A 157 -16.16 4.72 13.43
CA ASP A 157 -15.54 6.00 13.07
C ASP A 157 -14.47 5.84 11.98
N VAL A 158 -14.25 6.91 11.21
CA VAL A 158 -13.14 7.01 10.25
C VAL A 158 -12.28 8.21 10.59
N LEU A 159 -10.98 7.99 10.74
CA LEU A 159 -9.97 9.01 10.99
C LEU A 159 -8.92 8.97 9.87
N LEU A 160 -8.67 10.08 9.19
CA LEU A 160 -7.57 10.23 8.25
C LEU A 160 -6.41 10.99 8.92
N LEU A 161 -5.25 10.34 8.98
CA LEU A 161 -4.00 10.98 9.39
C LEU A 161 -3.45 11.87 8.28
N GLU A 162 -2.58 12.81 8.64
CA GLU A 162 -1.87 13.63 7.66
C GLU A 162 -0.87 12.80 6.82
N ASN A 163 -0.33 13.41 5.78
CA ASN A 163 0.62 12.85 4.85
C ASN A 163 1.86 12.27 5.55
N VAL A 164 2.01 10.94 5.51
CA VAL A 164 3.14 10.23 6.17
C VAL A 164 4.51 10.68 5.68
N ARG A 165 4.63 11.21 4.45
CA ARG A 165 5.90 11.72 3.93
C ARG A 165 6.31 13.08 4.48
N PHE A 166 5.48 13.73 5.29
CA PHE A 166 5.92 14.88 6.10
C PHE A 166 6.89 14.44 7.20
N HIS A 167 6.89 13.16 7.58
CA HIS A 167 7.86 12.58 8.50
C HIS A 167 9.07 12.05 7.73
N PRO A 168 10.30 12.53 7.98
CA PRO A 168 11.49 12.06 7.27
C PRO A 168 11.81 10.58 7.55
N GLY A 169 11.27 10.01 8.62
CA GLY A 169 11.41 8.58 8.95
C GLY A 169 10.69 7.67 7.96
N GLU A 170 9.61 8.13 7.32
CA GLU A 170 8.79 7.33 6.40
C GLU A 170 9.59 6.72 5.25
N GLU A 171 10.37 7.53 4.52
CA GLU A 171 11.14 7.07 3.36
C GLU A 171 12.43 6.33 3.76
N LYS A 172 12.78 6.34 5.06
CA LYS A 172 13.98 5.70 5.61
C LYS A 172 13.71 4.34 6.27
N ASN A 173 12.47 3.85 6.21
CA ASN A 173 12.03 2.68 6.96
C ASN A 173 12.34 2.79 8.47
N ASP A 174 12.27 4.00 9.02
CA ASP A 174 12.63 4.26 10.40
C ASP A 174 11.76 3.45 11.36
N GLU A 175 12.41 2.70 12.25
CA GLU A 175 11.73 1.81 13.21
C GLU A 175 11.00 2.59 14.29
N THR A 176 11.50 3.75 14.70
CA THR A 176 10.86 4.58 15.71
C THR A 176 9.51 5.08 15.21
N PHE A 177 9.50 5.61 13.98
CA PHE A 177 8.27 6.04 13.31
C PHE A 177 7.32 4.87 13.06
N GLY A 178 7.84 3.72 12.60
CA GLY A 178 7.04 2.49 12.44
C GLY A 178 6.37 2.03 13.74
N LYS A 179 7.11 2.07 14.87
CA LYS A 179 6.59 1.73 16.20
C LYS A 179 5.53 2.71 16.68
N GLN A 180 5.70 4.01 16.41
CA GLN A 180 4.70 5.03 16.75
C GLN A 180 3.40 4.82 15.96
N LEU A 181 3.48 4.51 14.66
CA LEU A 181 2.30 4.17 13.85
C LEU A 181 1.62 2.90 14.37
N ALA A 182 2.38 1.86 14.68
CA ALA A 182 1.86 0.60 15.19
C ALA A 182 1.11 0.76 16.52
N ALA A 183 1.56 1.66 17.40
CA ALA A 183 0.90 1.94 18.67
C ALA A 183 -0.53 2.50 18.52
N LEU A 184 -0.88 3.04 17.34
CA LEU A 184 -2.20 3.58 17.05
C LEU A 184 -3.24 2.48 16.79
N CYS A 185 -2.83 1.23 16.56
CA CYS A 185 -3.74 0.18 16.12
C CYS A 185 -3.56 -1.16 16.82
N ASP A 186 -4.60 -1.97 16.70
CA ASP A 186 -4.60 -3.38 17.10
C ASP A 186 -4.41 -4.27 15.87
N VAL A 187 -4.84 -3.79 14.68
CA VAL A 187 -4.76 -4.49 13.40
C VAL A 187 -4.20 -3.57 12.31
N TYR A 188 -3.30 -4.10 11.48
CA TYR A 188 -2.74 -3.39 10.32
C TYR A 188 -3.23 -4.01 9.00
N VAL A 189 -3.69 -3.17 8.08
CA VAL A 189 -4.11 -3.58 6.74
C VAL A 189 -3.34 -2.79 5.68
N ASN A 190 -2.71 -3.48 4.73
CA ASN A 190 -2.10 -2.84 3.57
C ASN A 190 -3.01 -2.96 2.34
N ASP A 191 -3.49 -1.83 1.85
CA ASP A 191 -4.31 -1.73 0.62
C ASP A 191 -3.69 -0.78 -0.41
N ALA A 192 -2.37 -0.55 -0.32
CA ALA A 192 -1.63 0.36 -1.19
C ALA A 192 -0.60 -0.37 -2.07
N PHE A 193 -1.09 -1.21 -2.99
CA PHE A 193 -0.26 -2.03 -3.89
C PHE A 193 0.85 -1.24 -4.59
N ALA A 194 0.53 -0.04 -5.11
CA ALA A 194 1.48 0.83 -5.81
C ALA A 194 2.67 1.29 -4.96
N THR A 195 2.61 1.15 -3.64
CA THR A 195 3.73 1.45 -2.74
C THR A 195 4.30 0.24 -2.02
N ALA A 196 3.67 -0.93 -2.14
CA ALA A 196 4.03 -2.13 -1.39
C ALA A 196 5.48 -2.61 -1.68
N HIS A 197 6.02 -2.31 -2.87
CA HIS A 197 7.41 -2.59 -3.24
C HIS A 197 8.45 -1.68 -2.57
N ARG A 198 8.03 -0.67 -1.80
CA ARG A 198 8.92 0.28 -1.13
C ARG A 198 9.05 -0.06 0.34
N GLU A 199 10.29 -0.09 0.81
CA GLU A 199 10.63 -0.26 2.22
C GLU A 199 10.41 1.05 3.01
N HIS A 200 9.17 1.51 3.05
CA HIS A 200 8.79 2.68 3.84
C HIS A 200 8.27 2.26 5.22
N SER A 201 8.37 3.13 6.22
CA SER A 201 7.91 2.81 7.58
C SER A 201 6.44 2.42 7.63
N SER A 202 5.58 3.16 6.92
CA SER A 202 4.14 2.88 6.84
C SER A 202 3.76 1.59 6.10
N ASN A 203 4.72 0.96 5.40
CA ASN A 203 4.52 -0.30 4.68
C ASN A 203 5.22 -1.48 5.36
N VAL A 204 6.44 -1.27 5.88
CA VAL A 204 7.35 -2.31 6.34
C VAL A 204 7.61 -2.20 7.85
N ALA A 205 8.23 -1.11 8.33
CA ALA A 205 8.59 -1.00 9.74
C ALA A 205 7.39 -1.19 10.69
N VAL A 206 6.23 -0.60 10.36
CA VAL A 206 4.99 -0.74 11.14
C VAL A 206 4.61 -2.20 11.37
N THR A 207 4.80 -3.07 10.37
CA THR A 207 4.40 -4.48 10.43
C THR A 207 5.23 -5.32 11.39
N ARG A 208 6.41 -4.83 11.81
CA ARG A 208 7.27 -5.47 12.81
C ARG A 208 6.69 -5.37 14.22
N PHE A 209 5.80 -4.41 14.44
CA PHE A 209 5.26 -4.07 15.76
C PHE A 209 3.76 -4.36 15.91
N VAL A 210 3.10 -4.90 14.87
CA VAL A 210 1.69 -5.29 14.91
C VAL A 210 1.57 -6.80 14.66
N GLY A 211 0.92 -7.50 15.59
CA GLY A 211 0.71 -8.95 15.50
C GLY A 211 -0.35 -9.34 14.47
N GLU A 212 -1.50 -8.66 14.49
CA GLU A 212 -2.61 -8.89 13.56
C GLU A 212 -2.43 -8.03 12.30
N LYS A 213 -2.21 -8.66 11.14
CA LYS A 213 -1.98 -7.94 9.88
C LYS A 213 -2.47 -8.71 8.65
N GLY A 214 -2.85 -7.96 7.61
CA GLY A 214 -3.30 -8.52 6.34
C GLY A 214 -3.32 -7.52 5.18
N ALA A 215 -3.76 -8.00 4.03
CA ALA A 215 -3.99 -7.22 2.81
C ALA A 215 -5.44 -6.72 2.73
N GLY A 216 -5.63 -5.52 2.18
CA GLY A 216 -6.97 -5.04 1.83
C GLY A 216 -7.48 -5.67 0.53
N LEU A 217 -8.70 -5.30 0.13
CA LEU A 217 -9.37 -5.90 -1.02
C LEU A 217 -8.76 -5.46 -2.35
N LEU A 218 -8.24 -4.24 -2.46
CA LEU A 218 -7.53 -3.78 -3.67
C LEU A 218 -6.23 -4.59 -3.82
N MET A 219 -5.43 -4.68 -2.75
CA MET A 219 -4.20 -5.45 -2.77
C MET A 219 -4.46 -6.93 -3.06
N ARG A 220 -5.58 -7.49 -2.59
CA ARG A 220 -6.01 -8.85 -2.97
C ARG A 220 -6.25 -8.99 -4.47
N ASN A 221 -6.97 -8.05 -5.06
CA ASN A 221 -7.33 -8.13 -6.47
C ASN A 221 -6.14 -7.89 -7.42
N GLU A 222 -5.12 -7.15 -6.99
CA GLU A 222 -3.91 -6.90 -7.78
C GLU A 222 -2.91 -8.08 -7.76
N ILE A 223 -3.05 -8.98 -6.78
CA ILE A 223 -2.13 -10.13 -6.59
C ILE A 223 -2.79 -11.47 -6.96
N ALA A 224 -4.13 -11.53 -6.98
CA ALA A 224 -4.89 -12.72 -7.38
C ALA A 224 -4.78 -13.01 -8.88
#